data_AF-A0A6G1YW43-F1
#
_entry.id   AF-A0A6G1YW43-F1
#
_cell.length_a   1.000
_cell.length_b   1.000
_cell.length_c   1.000
_cell.angle_alpha   90.00
_cell.angle_beta   90.00
_cell.angle_gamma   90.00
#
_symmetry.space_group_name_H-M   'P 1'
#
loop_
_entity.id
_entity.type
_entity.pdbx_description
1 polymer ?
#
loop_
_entity_poly.entity_id
_entity_poly.type
_entity_poly.pdbx_seq_one_letter_code
_entity_poly.pdbx_strand_id
1 'polypeptide(L)'
;MTLNVDNWFVRNLLSLKTIVRIIFGIFWAIDGALKFAPGFVDSFSTVIKHAASGQPSWLAGWFSFWASITSSTPSFYVYSIGLIELALAFGIIFGFLRKLSYTVSLLLSLIIWSVPEGFGGPYGPGSTDIGTGMVYAIVSFLLLVINAAFGPSRYSLDFIIERKWPRWKKIAEINRS
;
A
#
# COMPACT_ATOMS: atom_id res chain seq x y z
N MET A 1 0.17 5.62 -42.25
CA MET A 1 -0.92 5.27 -41.31
C MET A 1 -0.72 6.05 -40.02
N THR A 2 -1.21 7.29 -39.97
CA THR A 2 -1.18 8.12 -38.77
C THR A 2 -2.23 7.56 -37.81
N LEU A 3 -1.81 6.86 -36.75
CA LEU A 3 -2.71 6.46 -35.68
C LEU A 3 -3.41 7.73 -35.17
N ASN A 4 -4.72 7.82 -35.36
CA ASN A 4 -5.48 8.96 -34.90
C ASN A 4 -5.44 8.95 -33.35
N VAL A 5 -4.64 9.83 -32.75
CA VAL A 5 -4.43 9.91 -31.30
C VAL A 5 -5.55 10.71 -30.62
N ASP A 6 -6.75 10.69 -31.19
CA ASP A 6 -7.99 11.21 -30.61
C ASP A 6 -8.53 10.32 -29.48
N ASN A 7 -7.63 9.73 -28.71
CA ASN A 7 -7.98 8.95 -27.53
C ASN A 7 -7.97 9.88 -26.30
N TRP A 8 -9.15 10.11 -25.73
CA TRP A 8 -9.34 10.87 -24.50
C TRP A 8 -8.41 10.40 -23.36
N PHE A 9 -8.14 9.09 -23.25
CA PHE A 9 -7.25 8.54 -22.23
C PHE A 9 -5.81 9.01 -22.40
N VAL A 10 -5.32 9.09 -23.64
CA VAL A 10 -3.95 9.54 -23.93
C VAL A 10 -3.80 11.03 -23.60
N ARG A 11 -4.81 11.83 -23.95
CA ARG A 11 -4.85 13.27 -23.65
C ARG A 11 -4.87 13.55 -22.15
N ASN A 12 -5.53 12.71 -21.35
CA ASN A 12 -5.71 12.90 -19.90
C ASN A 12 -4.76 12.05 -19.03
N LEU A 13 -3.81 11.32 -19.63
CA LEU A 13 -3.00 10.31 -18.96
C LEU A 13 -2.26 10.82 -17.70
N LEU A 14 -1.70 12.03 -17.78
CA LEU A 14 -0.97 12.63 -16.65
C LEU A 14 -1.89 13.00 -15.48
N SER A 15 -3.10 13.48 -15.78
CA SER A 15 -4.12 13.79 -14.78
C SER A 15 -4.66 12.50 -14.14
N LEU A 16 -4.96 11.49 -14.96
CA LEU A 16 -5.42 10.18 -14.47
C LEU A 16 -4.39 9.51 -13.55
N LYS A 17 -3.10 9.54 -13.90
CA LYS A 17 -2.02 9.07 -13.00
C LYS A 17 -2.08 9.74 -11.64
N THR A 18 -2.28 11.06 -11.62
CA THR A 18 -2.32 11.85 -10.38
C THR A 18 -3.58 11.54 -9.57
N ILE A 19 -4.74 11.41 -10.23
CA ILE A 19 -6.00 11.06 -9.59
C ILE A 19 -5.92 9.68 -8.93
N VAL A 20 -5.44 8.66 -9.65
CA VAL A 20 -5.27 7.29 -9.12
C VAL A 20 -4.37 7.31 -7.88
N ARG A 21 -3.25 8.03 -7.94
CA ARG A 21 -2.35 8.17 -6.80
C ARG A 21 -3.06 8.80 -5.58
N ILE A 22 -3.78 9.90 -5.78
CA ILE A 22 -4.47 10.60 -4.68
C ILE A 22 -5.56 9.71 -4.08
N ILE A 23 -6.41 9.08 -4.90
CA ILE A 23 -7.46 8.17 -4.45
C ILE A 23 -6.85 7.02 -3.64
N PHE A 24 -5.77 6.41 -4.14
CA PHE A 24 -5.10 5.34 -3.44
C PHE A 24 -4.52 5.79 -2.09
N GLY A 25 -3.92 6.99 -2.03
CA GLY A 25 -3.45 7.56 -0.78
C GLY A 25 -4.57 7.89 0.21
N ILE A 26 -5.77 8.27 -0.26
CA ILE A 26 -6.96 8.45 0.60
C ILE A 26 -7.38 7.11 1.22
N PHE A 27 -7.34 6.02 0.46
CA PHE A 27 -7.65 4.69 1.01
C PHE A 27 -6.66 4.28 2.12
N TRP A 28 -5.36 4.56 1.96
CA TRP A 28 -4.39 4.40 3.05
C TRP A 28 -4.69 5.30 4.25
N ALA A 29 -5.14 6.54 4.03
CA ALA A 29 -5.46 7.46 5.12
C ALA A 29 -6.62 6.92 5.97
N ILE A 30 -7.65 6.39 5.30
CA ILE A 30 -8.82 5.78 5.96
C ILE A 30 -8.39 4.55 6.74
N ASP A 31 -7.66 3.63 6.10
CA ASP A 31 -7.21 2.38 6.75
C ASP A 31 -6.32 2.66 7.99
N GLY A 32 -5.38 3.60 7.86
CA GLY A 32 -4.53 4.05 8.97
C GLY A 32 -5.32 4.70 10.11
N ALA A 33 -6.30 5.54 9.78
CA ALA A 33 -7.14 6.17 10.79
C ALA A 33 -7.97 5.14 11.58
N LEU A 34 -8.44 4.07 10.92
CA LEU A 34 -9.21 3.01 11.57
C LEU A 34 -8.41 2.24 12.62
N LYS A 35 -7.07 2.20 12.54
CA LYS A 35 -6.23 1.58 13.59
C LYS A 35 -6.29 2.31 14.93
N PHE A 36 -6.70 3.58 14.94
CA PHE A 36 -6.90 4.38 16.15
C PHE A 36 -8.35 4.36 16.64
N ALA A 37 -9.24 3.60 15.99
CA ALA A 37 -10.62 3.48 16.42
C ALA A 37 -10.70 2.78 17.80
N PRO A 38 -11.63 3.21 18.68
CA PRO A 38 -11.84 2.55 19.97
C PRO A 38 -12.13 1.06 19.80
N GLY A 39 -11.46 0.21 20.59
CA GLY A 39 -11.67 -1.25 20.59
C GLY A 39 -10.94 -2.04 19.50
N PHE A 40 -10.29 -1.39 18.52
CA PHE A 40 -9.56 -2.12 17.47
C PHE A 40 -8.39 -2.92 18.05
N VAL A 41 -7.63 -2.31 18.96
CA VAL A 41 -6.50 -2.98 19.66
C VAL A 41 -6.96 -4.25 20.39
N ASP A 42 -8.09 -4.19 21.07
CA ASP A 42 -8.63 -5.32 21.83
C ASP A 42 -9.06 -6.46 20.90
N SER A 43 -9.56 -6.12 19.71
CA SER A 43 -9.96 -7.08 18.68
C SER A 43 -8.78 -7.72 17.92
N PHE A 44 -7.58 -7.14 17.99
CA PHE A 44 -6.47 -7.49 17.10
C PHE A 44 -6.05 -8.96 17.23
N SER A 45 -5.95 -9.47 18.46
CA SER A 45 -5.63 -10.88 18.69
C SER A 45 -6.69 -11.82 18.11
N THR A 46 -7.95 -11.40 18.11
CA THR A 46 -9.06 -12.15 17.51
C THR A 46 -8.95 -12.16 16.00
N VAL A 47 -8.58 -11.03 15.37
CA VAL A 47 -8.33 -10.94 13.92
C VAL A 47 -7.27 -11.95 13.49
N ILE A 48 -6.11 -11.98 14.16
CA ILE A 48 -5.01 -12.91 13.83
C ILE A 48 -5.44 -14.38 13.99
N LYS A 49 -6.18 -14.70 15.05
CA LYS A 49 -6.70 -16.07 15.26
C LYS A 49 -7.70 -16.48 14.18
N HIS A 50 -8.57 -15.57 13.77
CA HIS A 50 -9.53 -15.85 12.69
C HIS A 50 -8.83 -16.04 11.34
N ALA A 51 -7.82 -15.22 11.03
CA ALA A 51 -7.03 -15.36 9.81
C ALA A 51 -6.33 -16.72 9.69
N ALA A 52 -5.94 -17.31 10.83
CA ALA A 52 -5.35 -18.65 10.90
C ALA A 52 -6.38 -19.78 10.81
N SER A 53 -7.66 -19.50 11.06
CA SER A 53 -8.71 -20.52 11.10
C SER A 53 -9.03 -21.06 9.71
N GLY A 54 -9.15 -22.39 9.59
CA GLY A 54 -9.44 -23.05 8.31
C GLY A 54 -8.30 -23.00 7.29
N GLN A 55 -7.11 -22.54 7.68
CA GLN A 55 -5.93 -22.53 6.82
C GLN A 55 -5.28 -23.92 6.74
N PRO A 56 -4.62 -24.23 5.60
CA PRO A 56 -3.81 -25.44 5.48
C PRO A 56 -2.75 -25.57 6.58
N SER A 57 -2.49 -26.80 7.03
CA SER A 57 -1.54 -27.07 8.13
C SER A 57 -0.11 -26.60 7.85
N TRP A 58 0.31 -26.52 6.58
CA TRP A 58 1.63 -26.01 6.21
C TRP A 58 1.81 -24.51 6.49
N LEU A 59 0.72 -23.74 6.64
CA LEU A 59 0.76 -22.33 7.06
C LEU A 59 0.74 -22.15 8.59
N ALA A 60 0.55 -23.21 9.37
CA ALA A 60 0.43 -23.10 10.83
C ALA A 60 1.65 -22.43 11.48
N GLY A 61 2.86 -22.71 10.98
CA GLY A 61 4.09 -22.07 11.45
C GLY A 61 4.14 -20.56 11.21
N TRP A 62 3.65 -20.10 10.05
CA TRP A 62 3.57 -18.69 9.68
C TRP A 62 2.67 -17.90 10.63
N PHE A 63 1.44 -18.38 10.86
CA PHE A 63 0.51 -17.72 11.78
C PHE A 63 0.95 -17.80 13.23
N SER A 64 1.57 -18.91 13.65
CA SER A 64 2.13 -19.05 15.01
C SER A 64 3.25 -18.05 15.26
N PHE A 65 4.14 -17.85 14.29
CA PHE A 65 5.19 -16.85 14.34
C PHE A 65 4.62 -15.44 14.51
N TRP A 66 3.69 -15.02 13.66
CA TRP A 66 3.09 -13.68 13.75
C TRP A 66 2.23 -13.48 15.00
N ALA A 67 1.52 -14.50 15.46
CA ALA A 67 0.81 -14.46 16.73
C ALA A 67 1.78 -14.28 17.92
N SER A 68 2.94 -14.96 17.90
CA SER A 68 3.95 -14.82 18.95
C SER A 68 4.54 -13.40 19.00
N ILE A 69 4.80 -12.80 17.83
CA ILE A 69 5.31 -11.43 17.73
C ILE A 69 4.31 -10.42 18.26
N THR A 70 3.04 -10.56 17.86
CA THR A 70 2.02 -9.53 18.08
C THR A 70 1.31 -9.62 19.44
N SER A 71 1.32 -10.79 20.07
CA SER A 71 0.55 -11.06 21.31
C SER A 71 1.08 -10.35 22.56
N SER A 72 2.39 -10.04 22.63
CA SER A 72 2.97 -9.42 23.83
C SER A 72 2.56 -7.96 24.01
N THR A 73 2.41 -7.23 22.91
CA THR A 73 2.15 -5.78 22.90
C THR A 73 1.26 -5.36 21.72
N PRO A 74 -0.02 -5.80 21.66
CA PRO A 74 -0.91 -5.54 20.52
C PRO A 74 -1.03 -4.05 20.16
N SER A 75 -1.12 -3.18 21.16
CA SER A 75 -1.22 -1.72 20.98
C SER A 75 -0.02 -1.14 20.24
N PHE A 76 1.19 -1.61 20.56
CA PHE A 76 2.41 -1.15 19.90
C PHE A 76 2.38 -1.47 18.40
N TYR A 77 2.02 -2.70 18.03
CA TYR A 77 1.96 -3.10 16.62
C TYR A 77 0.83 -2.39 15.87
N VAL A 78 -0.38 -2.35 16.44
CA VAL A 78 -1.53 -1.69 15.82
C VAL A 78 -1.24 -0.21 15.55
N TYR A 79 -0.75 0.53 16.54
CA TYR A 79 -0.47 1.96 16.37
C TYR A 79 0.75 2.21 15.49
N SER A 80 1.79 1.37 15.54
CA SER A 80 2.93 1.48 14.63
C SER A 80 2.51 1.30 13.18
N ILE A 81 1.67 0.29 12.91
CA ILE A 81 1.09 0.07 11.58
C ILE A 81 0.24 1.27 11.18
N GLY A 82 -0.70 1.70 12.02
CA GLY A 82 -1.53 2.89 11.74
C GLY A 82 -0.71 4.15 11.43
N LEU A 83 0.39 4.40 12.15
CA LEU A 83 1.29 5.52 11.86
C LEU A 83 2.00 5.36 10.51
N ILE A 84 2.45 4.14 10.17
CA ILE A 84 3.06 3.87 8.86
C ILE A 84 2.03 4.06 7.74
N GLU A 85 0.79 3.60 7.92
CA GLU A 85 -0.31 3.75 6.96
C GLU A 85 -0.63 5.23 6.71
N LEU A 86 -0.68 6.05 7.76
CA LEU A 86 -0.86 7.50 7.64
C LEU A 86 0.35 8.20 6.99
N ALA A 87 1.57 7.78 7.29
CA ALA A 87 2.77 8.30 6.64
C ALA A 87 2.81 7.95 5.14
N LEU A 88 2.38 6.73 4.79
CA LEU A 88 2.20 6.29 3.40
C LEU A 88 1.12 7.11 2.70
N ALA A 89 -0.03 7.32 3.35
CA ALA A 89 -1.10 8.15 2.82
C ALA A 89 -0.58 9.55 2.45
N PHE A 90 0.15 10.20 3.37
CA PHE A 90 0.80 11.47 3.11
C PHE A 90 1.78 11.39 1.93
N GLY A 91 2.69 10.42 1.95
CA GLY A 91 3.70 10.24 0.90
C GLY A 91 3.08 10.01 -0.49
N ILE A 92 2.01 9.24 -0.56
CA ILE A 92 1.31 8.91 -1.80
C ILE A 92 0.48 10.10 -2.30
N ILE A 93 -0.37 10.71 -1.46
CA ILE A 93 -1.23 11.84 -1.86
C ILE A 93 -0.39 12.98 -2.43
N PHE A 94 0.61 13.43 -1.65
CA PHE A 94 1.43 14.59 -2.01
C PHE A 94 2.57 14.23 -2.98
N GLY A 95 2.80 12.95 -3.26
CA GLY A 95 3.89 12.50 -4.11
C GLY A 95 5.26 12.88 -3.52
N PHE A 96 5.46 12.55 -2.25
CA PHE A 96 6.70 12.73 -1.49
C PHE A 96 7.41 11.39 -1.33
N LEU A 97 8.73 11.37 -1.59
CA LEU A 97 9.57 10.17 -1.53
C LEU A 97 8.95 8.99 -2.31
N ARG A 98 8.43 9.24 -3.50
CA ARG A 98 7.54 8.32 -4.22
C ARG A 98 8.10 6.90 -4.37
N LYS A 99 9.39 6.75 -4.68
CA LYS A 99 10.04 5.43 -4.72
C LYS A 99 9.87 4.68 -3.39
N LEU A 100 10.18 5.33 -2.27
CA LEU A 100 10.06 4.73 -0.94
C LEU A 100 8.59 4.49 -0.60
N SER A 101 7.73 5.49 -0.78
CA SER A 101 6.30 5.41 -0.49
C SER A 101 5.62 4.25 -1.22
N TYR A 102 5.87 4.06 -2.52
CA TYR A 102 5.29 2.94 -3.27
C TYR A 102 5.92 1.59 -2.91
N THR A 103 7.22 1.54 -2.61
CA THR A 103 7.89 0.30 -2.22
C THR A 103 7.42 -0.17 -0.85
N VAL A 104 7.36 0.73 0.13
CA VAL A 104 6.88 0.43 1.48
C VAL A 104 5.39 0.07 1.44
N SER A 105 4.59 0.79 0.65
CA SER A 105 3.18 0.46 0.44
C SER A 105 3.01 -0.95 -0.12
N LEU A 106 3.77 -1.33 -1.17
CA LEU A 106 3.76 -2.68 -1.72
C LEU A 106 4.09 -3.75 -0.66
N LEU A 107 5.19 -3.57 0.08
CA LEU A 107 5.63 -4.56 1.08
C LEU A 107 4.64 -4.66 2.24
N LEU A 108 4.16 -3.53 2.75
CA LEU A 108 3.18 -3.51 3.85
C LEU A 108 1.86 -4.16 3.42
N SER A 109 1.38 -3.88 2.21
CA SER A 109 0.19 -4.53 1.66
C SER A 109 0.30 -6.05 1.60
N LEU A 110 1.46 -6.58 1.23
CA LEU A 110 1.70 -8.03 1.24
C LEU A 110 1.75 -8.61 2.66
N ILE A 111 2.26 -7.86 3.64
CA ILE A 111 2.23 -8.27 5.05
C ILE A 111 0.78 -8.29 5.58
N ILE A 112 0.00 -7.24 5.32
CA ILE A 112 -1.42 -7.16 5.70
C ILE A 112 -2.21 -8.30 5.04
N TRP A 113 -1.97 -8.53 3.75
CA TRP A 113 -2.63 -9.62 3.03
C TRP A 113 -2.29 -11.00 3.60
N SER A 114 -1.02 -11.26 3.91
CA SER A 114 -0.57 -12.58 4.37
C SER A 114 -0.83 -12.88 5.85
N VAL A 115 -1.07 -11.86 6.68
CA VAL A 115 -1.17 -12.00 8.14
C VAL A 115 -2.60 -11.76 8.62
N PRO A 116 -3.11 -10.53 8.78
CA PRO A 116 -4.48 -10.31 9.24
C PRO A 116 -5.57 -10.70 8.23
N GLU A 117 -5.28 -10.70 6.92
CA GLU A 117 -6.25 -11.16 5.90
C GLU A 117 -6.11 -12.66 5.56
N GLY A 118 -5.10 -13.34 6.10
CA GLY A 118 -4.92 -14.79 5.90
C GLY A 118 -4.85 -15.22 4.44
N PHE A 119 -4.14 -14.44 3.60
CA PHE A 119 -4.05 -14.62 2.15
C PHE A 119 -5.40 -14.41 1.40
N GLY A 120 -6.42 -13.84 2.04
CA GLY A 120 -7.79 -13.77 1.51
C GLY A 120 -8.61 -15.04 1.79
N GLY A 121 -8.11 -15.93 2.64
CA GLY A 121 -8.75 -17.18 3.03
C GLY A 121 -9.59 -17.09 4.31
N PRO A 122 -10.20 -18.22 4.75
CA PRO A 122 -9.97 -19.57 4.24
C PRO A 122 -10.65 -19.84 2.88
N TYR A 123 -9.97 -20.59 2.02
CA TYR A 123 -10.47 -20.96 0.70
C TYR A 123 -11.33 -22.22 0.80
N GLY A 124 -12.65 -22.06 0.67
CA GLY A 124 -13.63 -23.13 0.64
C GLY A 124 -14.66 -22.92 -0.47
N PRO A 125 -15.62 -23.85 -0.63
CA PRO A 125 -16.73 -23.66 -1.56
C PRO A 125 -17.47 -22.36 -1.24
N GLY A 126 -17.46 -21.41 -2.19
CA GLY A 126 -18.08 -20.08 -2.02
C GLY A 126 -17.13 -18.96 -1.58
N SER A 127 -15.84 -19.22 -1.34
CA SER A 127 -14.86 -18.15 -1.08
C SER A 127 -14.58 -17.37 -2.37
N THR A 128 -14.89 -16.07 -2.36
CA THR A 128 -14.67 -15.17 -3.50
C THR A 128 -13.79 -13.95 -3.18
N ASP A 129 -13.45 -13.75 -1.90
CA ASP A 129 -12.62 -12.64 -1.47
C ASP A 129 -11.14 -13.00 -1.65
N ILE A 130 -10.37 -12.09 -2.27
CA ILE A 130 -8.93 -12.23 -2.45
C ILE A 130 -8.14 -11.42 -1.40
N GLY A 131 -8.82 -10.55 -0.64
CA GLY A 131 -8.21 -9.64 0.32
C GLY A 131 -7.86 -8.27 -0.26
N THR A 132 -8.11 -7.23 0.53
CA THR A 132 -7.82 -5.84 0.17
C THR A 132 -6.32 -5.55 0.02
N GLY A 133 -5.49 -6.21 0.83
CA GLY A 133 -4.03 -6.06 0.78
C GLY A 133 -3.45 -6.44 -0.57
N MET A 134 -3.99 -7.49 -1.23
CA MET A 134 -3.53 -7.87 -2.58
C MET A 134 -3.81 -6.78 -3.62
N VAL A 135 -4.99 -6.13 -3.54
CA VAL A 135 -5.35 -5.01 -4.42
C VAL A 135 -4.38 -3.84 -4.20
N TYR A 136 -4.06 -3.52 -2.94
CA TYR A 136 -3.14 -2.43 -2.63
C TYR A 136 -1.72 -2.73 -3.11
N ALA A 137 -1.28 -3.99 -3.01
CA ALA A 137 0.01 -4.42 -3.53
C ALA A 137 0.09 -4.21 -5.05
N ILE A 138 -0.94 -4.62 -5.80
CA ILE A 138 -1.00 -4.41 -7.25
C ILE A 138 -0.98 -2.93 -7.61
N VAL A 139 -1.81 -2.10 -6.97
CA VAL A 139 -1.85 -0.65 -7.23
C VAL A 139 -0.49 0.00 -6.91
N SER A 140 0.15 -0.38 -5.81
CA SER A 140 1.48 0.10 -5.42
C SER A 140 2.54 -0.28 -6.45
N PHE A 141 2.53 -1.52 -6.91
CA PHE A 141 3.43 -1.99 -7.96
C PHE A 141 3.21 -1.23 -9.27
N LEU A 142 1.96 -1.02 -9.69
CA LEU A 142 1.65 -0.24 -10.89
C LEU A 142 2.12 1.22 -10.76
N LEU A 143 1.91 1.86 -9.60
CA LEU A 143 2.42 3.21 -9.34
C LEU A 143 3.95 3.25 -9.37
N LEU A 144 4.63 2.22 -8.88
CA LEU A 144 6.08 2.05 -8.93
C LEU A 144 6.57 1.97 -10.39
N VAL A 145 5.94 1.12 -11.22
CA VAL A 145 6.27 0.94 -12.64
C VAL A 145 6.01 2.23 -13.42
N ILE A 146 4.86 2.87 -13.22
CA ILE A 146 4.52 4.14 -13.87
C ILE A 146 5.50 5.24 -13.48
N ASN A 147 5.92 5.27 -12.20
CA ASN A 147 6.93 6.22 -11.72
C ASN A 147 8.28 6.00 -12.42
N ALA A 148 8.71 4.75 -12.58
CA ALA A 148 9.93 4.41 -13.29
C ALA A 148 9.87 4.75 -14.79
N ALA A 149 8.71 4.60 -15.44
CA ALA A 149 8.55 4.83 -16.87
C ALA A 149 8.36 6.31 -17.25
N PHE A 150 7.61 7.09 -16.45
CA PHE A 150 7.18 8.44 -16.82
C PHE A 150 7.74 9.56 -15.93
N GLY A 151 8.47 9.25 -14.86
CA GLY A 151 9.05 10.24 -13.95
C GLY A 151 8.01 11.07 -13.15
N PRO A 152 8.42 12.24 -12.60
CA PRO A 152 7.58 13.07 -11.74
C PRO A 152 6.31 13.59 -12.41
N SER A 153 5.18 13.53 -11.70
CA SER A 153 4.05 14.40 -12.07
C SER A 153 4.37 15.84 -11.65
N ARG A 154 3.93 16.83 -12.44
CA ARG A 154 4.03 18.25 -12.07
C ARG A 154 3.40 18.59 -10.70
N TYR A 155 2.42 17.79 -10.27
CA TYR A 155 1.73 17.90 -8.98
C TYR A 155 2.30 16.95 -7.91
N SER A 156 3.62 16.84 -7.80
CA SER A 156 4.28 16.07 -6.73
C SER A 156 5.23 16.95 -5.95
N LEU A 157 5.32 16.74 -4.63
CA LEU A 157 6.31 17.44 -3.79
C LEU A 157 7.73 17.14 -4.26
N ASP A 158 8.00 15.90 -4.69
CA ASP A 158 9.30 15.54 -5.27
C ASP A 158 9.67 16.45 -6.46
N PHE A 159 8.72 16.77 -7.36
CA PHE A 159 8.99 17.68 -8.48
C PHE A 159 9.35 19.10 -8.02
N ILE A 160 8.68 19.60 -6.98
CA ILE A 160 8.97 20.93 -6.41
C ILE A 160 10.34 20.95 -5.73
N ILE A 161 10.67 19.88 -4.99
CA ILE A 161 11.95 19.74 -4.28
C ILE A 161 13.09 19.59 -5.29
N GLU A 162 12.94 18.77 -6.33
CA GLU A 162 13.95 18.55 -7.38
C GLU A 162 14.31 19.85 -8.11
N ARG A 163 13.36 20.76 -8.29
CA ARG A 163 13.62 22.08 -8.90
C ARG A 163 14.59 22.93 -8.06
N LYS A 164 14.58 22.77 -6.73
CA LYS A 164 15.49 23.47 -5.81
C LYS A 164 16.74 22.66 -5.49
N TRP A 165 16.63 21.34 -5.44
CA TRP A 165 17.71 20.42 -5.06
C TRP A 165 17.77 19.19 -5.97
N PRO A 166 18.56 19.24 -7.06
CA PRO A 166 18.63 18.17 -8.06
C PRO A 166 19.12 16.80 -7.54
N ARG A 167 19.85 16.75 -6.40
CA ARG A 167 20.31 15.48 -5.81
C ARG A 167 19.17 14.69 -5.15
N TRP A 168 18.05 15.32 -4.80
CA TRP A 168 16.86 14.67 -4.24
C TRP A 168 16.32 13.53 -5.12
N LYS A 169 16.53 13.68 -6.44
CA LYS A 169 16.17 12.71 -7.46
C LYS A 169 16.69 11.29 -7.19
N LYS A 170 17.90 11.14 -6.63
CA LYS A 170 18.48 9.82 -6.31
C LYS A 170 17.69 9.07 -5.23
N ILE A 171 17.02 9.81 -4.35
CA ILE A 171 16.25 9.29 -3.22
C ILE A 171 14.80 9.07 -3.66
N ALA A 172 14.23 10.04 -4.37
CA ALA A 172 12.82 10.04 -4.76
C ALA A 172 12.50 9.16 -5.98
N GLU A 173 13.47 8.92 -6.88
CA GLU A 173 13.23 8.28 -8.18
C GLU A 173 13.96 6.95 -8.35
N ILE A 174 13.37 6.07 -9.17
CA ILE A 174 13.92 4.74 -9.48
C ILE A 174 15.00 4.83 -10.56
N ASN A 175 14.93 5.81 -11.47
CA ASN A 175 15.96 6.01 -12.49
C ASN A 175 15.96 7.41 -13.12
N ARG A 176 17.14 8.05 -13.08
CA ARG A 176 17.85 8.69 -14.21
C ARG A 176 19.16 9.26 -13.66
N SER A 177 20.24 8.47 -13.81
CA SER A 177 21.60 9.01 -13.92
C SER A 177 21.66 10.08 -15.00
#